data_AF-A0A5M6HWW9-F1
#
_entry.id   AF-A0A5M6HWW9-F1
#
_cell.length_a   1.000
_cell.length_b   1.000
_cell.length_c   1.000
_cell.angle_alpha   90.00
_cell.angle_beta   90.00
_cell.angle_gamma   90.00
#
_symmetry.space_group_name_H-M   'P 1'
#
loop_
_entity.id
_entity.type
_entity.pdbx_description
1 polymer ?
#
loop_
_entity_poly.entity_id
_entity_poly.type
_entity_poly.pdbx_seq_one_letter_code
_entity_poly.pdbx_strand_id
1 'polypeptide(L)'
;MRTMTISLSHQQAERVQQAVESGAYASNSEVVREALRLWAQREEIRALELAKLKHAYDQGMASGPPRPIEPEALLAEFKAKAPKRGESILRKSGHRFCERECDNSKS
;
A
#
# COMPACT_ATOMS: atom_id res chain seq x y z
N MET A 1 9.18 -15.70 32.12
CA MET A 1 9.22 -14.25 31.81
C MET A 1 10.36 -13.62 32.58
N ARG A 2 11.07 -12.65 31.99
CA ARG A 2 12.09 -11.84 32.69
C ARG A 2 11.48 -10.49 33.05
N THR A 3 11.64 -10.06 34.28
CA THR A 3 11.20 -8.73 34.75
C THR A 3 12.28 -7.69 34.43
N MET A 4 11.84 -6.50 34.05
CA MET A 4 12.71 -5.37 33.73
C MET A 4 12.04 -4.08 34.19
N THR A 5 12.80 -3.19 34.82
CA THR A 5 12.30 -1.88 35.24
C THR A 5 12.55 -0.88 34.10
N ILE A 6 11.51 -0.15 33.74
CA ILE A 6 11.56 0.90 32.71
C ILE A 6 11.00 2.19 33.28
N SER A 7 11.59 3.32 32.88
CA SER A 7 11.08 4.64 33.22
C SER A 7 10.09 5.09 32.16
N LEU A 8 8.89 5.47 32.58
CA LEU A 8 7.86 6.04 31.72
C LEU A 8 7.67 7.52 32.06
N SER A 9 7.32 8.33 31.07
CA SER A 9 6.82 9.67 31.36
C SER A 9 5.47 9.59 32.09
N HIS A 10 5.11 10.65 32.81
CA HIS A 10 3.82 10.72 33.51
C HIS A 10 2.65 10.38 32.58
N GLN A 11 2.62 11.02 31.40
CA GLN A 11 1.59 10.82 30.40
C GLN A 11 1.54 9.36 29.89
N GLN A 12 2.68 8.69 29.74
CA GLN A 12 2.70 7.29 29.31
C GLN A 12 2.14 6.37 30.39
N ALA A 13 2.51 6.61 31.66
CA ALA A 13 1.99 5.83 32.78
C ALA A 13 0.47 5.98 32.92
N GLU A 14 -0.06 7.21 32.80
CA GLU A 14 -1.51 7.47 32.82
C GLU A 14 -2.24 6.73 31.69
N ARG A 15 -1.71 6.75 30.46
CA ARG A 15 -2.32 6.02 29.34
C ARG A 15 -2.35 4.52 29.58
N VAL A 16 -1.28 3.96 30.14
CA VAL A 16 -1.22 2.53 30.48
C VAL A 16 -2.23 2.19 31.57
N GLN A 17 -2.34 3.02 32.61
CA GLN A 17 -3.32 2.84 33.69
C GLN A 17 -4.76 2.92 33.16
N GLN A 18 -5.09 3.95 32.38
CA GLN A 18 -6.42 4.10 31.76
C GLN A 18 -6.80 2.89 30.88
N ALA A 19 -5.85 2.33 30.15
CA ALA A 19 -6.08 1.15 29.32
C ALA A 19 -6.44 -0.10 30.15
N VAL A 20 -5.91 -0.21 31.38
CA VAL A 20 -6.27 -1.28 32.30
C VAL A 20 -7.57 -0.98 33.04
N GLU A 21 -7.76 0.25 33.52
CA GLU A 21 -8.96 0.70 34.24
C GLU A 21 -10.23 0.61 33.38
N SER A 22 -10.11 0.87 32.08
CA SER A 22 -11.20 0.68 31.12
C SER A 22 -11.57 -0.79 30.87
N GLY A 23 -10.78 -1.74 31.36
CA GLY A 23 -10.96 -3.17 31.14
C GLY A 23 -10.52 -3.67 29.76
N ALA A 24 -9.91 -2.81 28.93
CA ALA A 24 -9.39 -3.21 27.62
C ALA A 24 -8.20 -4.17 27.73
N TYR A 25 -7.46 -4.12 28.85
CA TYR A 25 -6.33 -4.99 29.15
C TYR A 25 -6.38 -5.47 30.59
N ALA A 26 -5.91 -6.68 30.86
CA ALA A 26 -5.92 -7.27 32.20
C ALA A 26 -4.75 -6.77 33.08
N SER A 27 -3.68 -6.21 32.49
CA SER A 27 -2.54 -5.70 33.25
C SER A 27 -1.66 -4.71 32.48
N ASN A 28 -0.91 -3.88 33.21
CA ASN A 28 0.08 -2.96 32.63
C ASN A 28 1.11 -3.69 31.75
N SER A 29 1.53 -4.88 32.18
CA SER A 29 2.50 -5.69 31.42
C SER A 29 1.95 -6.19 30.09
N GLU A 30 0.63 -6.38 30.00
CA GLU A 30 -0.03 -6.76 28.74
C GLU A 30 -0.06 -5.60 27.75
N VAL A 31 -0.42 -4.40 28.22
CA VAL A 31 -0.38 -3.16 27.42
C VAL A 31 1.01 -2.95 26.82
N VAL A 32 2.05 -3.10 27.63
CA VAL A 32 3.45 -2.91 27.19
C VAL A 32 3.86 -3.97 26.16
N ARG A 33 3.45 -5.24 26.35
CA ARG A 33 3.73 -6.30 25.36
C ARG A 33 3.07 -6.02 24.02
N GLU A 34 1.82 -5.60 24.04
CA GLU A 34 1.09 -5.27 22.82
C GLU A 34 1.70 -4.05 22.11
N ALA A 35 2.06 -3.01 22.86
CA ALA A 35 2.77 -1.86 22.33
C ALA A 35 4.12 -2.25 21.67
N LEU A 36 4.88 -3.15 22.28
CA LEU A 36 6.14 -3.67 21.70
C LEU A 36 5.90 -4.51 20.44
N ARG A 37 4.80 -5.28 20.38
CA ARG A 37 4.42 -6.03 19.18
C ARG A 37 4.12 -5.10 18.02
N LEU A 38 3.34 -4.06 18.25
CA LEU A 38 3.03 -3.03 17.25
C LEU A 38 4.28 -2.27 16.80
N TRP A 39 5.17 -1.94 17.74
CA TRP A 39 6.45 -1.32 17.42
C TRP A 39 7.31 -2.22 16.53
N ALA A 40 7.44 -3.51 16.87
CA ALA A 40 8.22 -4.46 16.07
C ALA A 40 7.69 -4.58 14.64
N GLN A 41 6.37 -4.69 14.45
CA GLN A 41 5.74 -4.73 13.12
C GLN A 41 6.04 -3.46 12.31
N ARG A 42 5.99 -2.29 12.96
CA ARG A 42 6.33 -1.03 12.30
C ARG A 42 7.80 -1.02 11.86
N GLU A 43 8.70 -1.56 12.67
CA GLU A 43 10.12 -1.62 12.35
C GLU A 43 10.41 -2.59 11.19
N GLU A 44 9.70 -3.72 11.12
CA GLU A 44 9.76 -4.64 9.98
C GLU A 44 9.34 -3.97 8.68
N ILE A 45 8.22 -3.24 8.67
CA ILE A 45 7.74 -2.50 7.50
C ILE A 45 8.77 -1.44 7.09
N ARG A 46 9.30 -0.68 8.06
CA ARG A 46 10.33 0.33 7.81
C ARG A 46 11.58 -0.27 7.16
N ALA A 47 12.00 -1.45 7.60
CA ALA A 47 13.14 -2.14 7.03
C ALA A 47 12.90 -2.55 5.57
N LEU A 48 11.70 -3.05 5.25
CA LEU A 48 11.31 -3.40 3.88
C LEU A 48 11.27 -2.17 2.96
N GLU A 49 10.71 -1.06 3.42
CA GLU A 49 10.67 0.19 2.67
C GLU A 49 12.07 0.72 2.37
N LEU A 50 12.96 0.69 3.37
CA LEU A 50 14.35 1.11 3.20
C LEU A 50 15.09 0.20 2.22
N ALA A 51 14.88 -1.12 2.31
CA ALA A 51 15.47 -2.07 1.37
C ALA A 51 15.00 -1.81 -0.06
N LYS A 52 13.70 -1.54 -0.26
CA LYS A 52 13.14 -1.17 -1.56
C LYS A 52 13.76 0.11 -2.11
N LEU A 53 13.91 1.13 -1.27
CA LEU A 53 14.51 2.41 -1.68
C LEU A 53 15.97 2.24 -2.09
N LYS A 54 16.76 1.51 -1.29
CA LYS A 54 18.15 1.17 -1.62
C LYS A 54 18.25 0.43 -2.95
N HIS A 55 17.39 -0.57 -3.15
CA HIS A 55 17.38 -1.32 -4.41
C HIS A 55 17.06 -0.43 -5.62
N ALA A 56 16.07 0.46 -5.53
CA ALA A 56 15.75 1.40 -6.60
C ALA A 56 16.91 2.39 -6.87
N TYR A 57 17.60 2.82 -5.82
CA TYR A 57 18.80 3.65 -5.95
C TYR A 57 19.91 2.91 -6.70
N ASP A 58 20.22 1.67 -6.30
CA ASP A 58 21.27 0.86 -6.95
C ASP A 58 20.94 0.60 -8.42
N GLN A 59 19.66 0.32 -8.74
CA GLN A 59 19.19 0.20 -10.12
C GLN A 59 19.39 1.50 -10.90
N GLY A 60 19.09 2.65 -10.30
CA GLY A 60 19.31 3.97 -10.90
C GLY A 60 20.79 4.24 -11.17
N MET A 61 21.66 3.95 -10.20
CA MET A 61 23.10 4.10 -10.35
C MET A 61 23.68 3.16 -11.41
N ALA A 62 23.13 1.95 -11.54
CA ALA A 62 23.51 0.99 -12.58
C ALA A 62 22.87 1.30 -13.95
N SER A 63 21.91 2.23 -14.04
CA SER A 63 21.16 2.52 -15.28
C SER A 63 21.96 3.28 -16.35
N GLY A 64 23.19 3.66 -16.02
CA GLY A 64 24.10 4.37 -16.91
C GLY A 64 24.27 5.85 -16.57
N PRO A 65 24.99 6.61 -17.41
CA PRO A 65 25.27 8.02 -17.13
C PRO A 65 23.98 8.85 -17.14
N PRO A 66 23.85 9.82 -16.22
CA PRO A 66 22.71 10.72 -16.21
C PRO A 66 22.68 11.55 -17.50
N ARG A 67 21.48 11.79 -18.02
CA ARG A 67 21.26 12.64 -19.19
C ARG A 67 20.57 13.93 -18.76
N PRO A 68 20.86 15.08 -19.40
CA PRO A 68 20.08 16.30 -19.21
C PRO A 68 18.61 16.06 -19.55
N ILE A 69 17.69 16.62 -18.77
CA ILE A 69 16.26 16.49 -18.95
C ILE A 69 15.65 17.89 -19.01
N GLU A 70 15.05 18.22 -20.15
CA GLU A 70 14.17 19.39 -20.30
C GLU A 70 12.73 18.99 -19.92
N PRO A 71 12.11 19.61 -18.90
CA PRO A 71 10.81 19.17 -18.37
C PRO A 71 9.70 19.07 -19.41
N GLU A 72 9.63 20.03 -20.34
CA GLU A 72 8.61 20.13 -21.37
C GLU A 72 8.74 19.01 -22.40
N ALA A 73 9.98 18.70 -22.81
CA ALA A 73 10.27 17.62 -23.74
C ALA A 73 9.96 16.25 -23.12
N LEU A 74 10.36 16.05 -21.86
CA LEU A 74 10.06 14.82 -21.12
C LEU A 74 8.54 14.60 -20.99
N LEU A 75 7.78 15.65 -20.67
CA LEU A 75 6.33 15.56 -20.55
C LEU A 75 5.67 15.24 -21.90
N ALA A 76 6.16 15.83 -23.00
CA ALA A 76 5.67 15.53 -24.35
C ALA A 76 5.92 14.06 -24.72
N GLU A 77 7.11 13.52 -24.42
CA GLU A 77 7.44 12.11 -24.62
C GLU A 77 6.54 11.17 -23.82
N PHE A 78 6.30 11.46 -22.53
CA PHE A 78 5.39 10.66 -21.70
C PHE A 78 3.95 10.67 -22.22
N LYS A 79 3.45 11.83 -22.67
CA LYS A 79 2.10 11.95 -23.27
C LYS A 79 1.99 11.16 -24.57
N ALA A 80 3.01 11.16 -25.41
CA ALA A 80 3.04 10.39 -26.65
C ALA A 80 3.11 8.87 -26.40
N LYS A 81 3.76 8.44 -25.32
CA LYS A 81 3.94 7.04 -24.94
C LYS A 81 2.81 6.47 -24.08
N ALA A 82 1.88 7.31 -23.63
CA ALA A 82 0.72 6.88 -22.87
C ALA A 82 -0.14 5.93 -23.75
N PRO A 83 -0.42 4.70 -23.31
CA PRO A 83 -1.29 3.81 -24.07
C PRO A 83 -2.66 4.46 -24.20
N LYS A 84 -3.26 4.42 -25.40
CA LYS A 84 -4.67 4.76 -25.62
C LYS A 84 -5.54 3.76 -24.84
N ARG A 85 -5.70 4.02 -23.55
CA ARG A 85 -6.48 3.21 -22.61
C ARG A 85 -7.96 3.45 -22.90
N GLY A 86 -8.44 2.89 -24.01
CA GLY A 86 -9.80 3.08 -24.50
C GLY A 86 -10.14 2.38 -25.82
N GLU A 87 -9.18 1.84 -26.59
CA GLU A 87 -9.45 1.36 -27.96
C GLU A 87 -9.31 -0.15 -28.16
N SER A 88 -9.23 -0.95 -27.09
CA SER A 88 -9.05 -2.41 -27.18
C SER A 88 -10.25 -3.25 -26.73
N ILE A 89 -11.41 -2.65 -26.41
CA ILE A 89 -12.59 -3.39 -25.91
C ILE A 89 -13.62 -3.70 -27.02
N LEU A 90 -13.58 -3.03 -28.17
CA LEU A 90 -14.61 -3.16 -29.22
C LEU A 90 -14.33 -4.19 -30.35
N ARG A 91 -13.27 -5.01 -30.26
CA ARG A 91 -12.92 -5.97 -31.33
C ARG A 91 -13.12 -7.45 -30.99
N LYS A 92 -13.80 -7.76 -29.87
CA LYS A 92 -14.06 -9.14 -29.42
C LYS A 92 -15.54 -9.52 -29.22
N SER A 93 -16.49 -8.70 -29.65
CA SER A 93 -17.91 -9.10 -29.77
C SER A 93 -18.23 -9.57 -31.19
N GLY A 94 -17.41 -10.48 -31.71
CA GLY A 94 -17.76 -11.34 -32.85
C GLY A 94 -18.44 -12.62 -32.33
N HIS A 95 -19.55 -12.50 -31.60
CA HIS A 95 -20.39 -13.63 -31.25
C HIS A 95 -21.77 -13.42 -31.85
N ARG A 96 -21.96 -14.13 -32.97
CA ARG A 96 -23.22 -14.52 -33.63
C ARG A 96 -24.38 -14.57 -32.62
N PHE A 97 -25.27 -13.58 -32.67
CA PHE A 97 -26.56 -13.64 -32.00
C PHE A 97 -27.50 -14.40 -32.93
N CYS A 98 -27.93 -15.60 -32.51
CA CYS A 98 -28.94 -16.38 -33.21
C CYS A 98 -30.26 -15.60 -33.25
N GLU A 99 -30.75 -15.29 -34.45
CA GLU A 99 -32.16 -14.97 -34.67
C GLU A 99 -33.01 -16.20 -34.36
N ARG A 100 -33.90 -16.09 -33.37
CA ARG A 100 -35.04 -17.00 -33.22
C ARG A 100 -36.19 -16.26 -32.53
N GLU A 101 -37.33 -16.28 -33.22
CA GLU A 101 -38.70 -16.00 -32.73
C GLU A 101 -39.09 -14.54 -32.47
N CYS A 102 -39.35 -13.81 -33.56
CA CYS A 102 -40.41 -12.80 -33.62
C CYS A 102 -41.52 -13.30 -34.54
N ASP A 103 -42.42 -14.15 -34.04
CA ASP A 103 -43.69 -14.41 -34.71
C ASP A 103 -44.75 -14.87 -33.70
N ASN A 104 -45.42 -13.93 -33.03
CA ASN A 104 -46.86 -14.01 -32.73
C ASN A 104 -47.37 -12.74 -32.01
N SER A 105 -47.94 -11.79 -32.75
CA SER A 105 -49.02 -10.93 -32.23
C SER A 105 -49.74 -10.22 -33.38
N LYS A 106 -50.55 -10.97 -34.13
CA LYS A 106 -51.73 -10.43 -34.81
C LYS A 106 -52.88 -11.41 -34.58
N SER A 107 -53.71 -11.11 -33.59
CA SER A 107 -55.15 -11.30 -33.67
C SER A 107 -55.85 -10.36 -32.70
#